data_AF-A0A1Y3QGK2-F1
#
_entry.id   AF-A0A1Y3QGK2-F1
#
_cell.length_a   1.000
_cell.length_b   1.000
_cell.length_c   1.000
_cell.angle_alpha   90.00
_cell.angle_beta   90.00
_cell.angle_gamma   90.00
#
_symmetry.space_group_name_H-M   'P 1'
#
loop_
_entity.id
_entity.type
_entity.pdbx_description
1 polymer ?
#
loop_
_entity_poly.entity_id
_entity_poly.type
_entity_poly.pdbx_seq_one_letter_code
_entity_poly.pdbx_strand_id
1 'polypeptide(L)'
;MHEMAAYARQPKTPAGNRGARRRIRVVLMLLLAFVGWSMMAAFQLAAVAEEKLDKLAALEARMAEVRARNEQLKLEIIRLNDPEYIEQRAKADFQMVRDGETLFKEP
;
A
#
# COMPACT_ATOMS: atom_id res chain seq x y z
N MET A 1 14.90 32.30 81.67
CA MET A 1 15.51 32.34 80.33
C MET A 1 15.59 30.92 79.81
N HIS A 2 14.89 30.66 78.70
CA HIS A 2 15.07 29.57 77.72
C HIS A 2 15.04 28.13 78.26
N GLU A 3 13.90 27.43 78.13
CA GLU A 3 13.61 26.52 77.00
C GLU A 3 14.75 25.56 76.69
N MET A 4 14.53 24.26 76.92
CA MET A 4 14.89 23.20 75.96
C MET A 4 14.02 21.97 76.30
N ALA A 5 12.79 21.97 75.80
CA ALA A 5 12.01 20.75 75.68
C ALA A 5 12.78 19.80 74.76
N ALA A 6 13.28 18.70 75.31
CA ALA A 6 13.90 17.63 74.53
C ALA A 6 12.82 17.02 73.62
N TYR A 7 12.77 17.47 72.37
CA TYR A 7 11.97 16.85 71.33
C TYR A 7 12.55 15.47 71.05
N ALA A 8 11.98 14.44 71.69
CA ALA A 8 12.20 13.06 71.31
C ALA A 8 11.70 12.88 69.87
N ARG A 9 12.62 12.83 68.90
CA ARG A 9 12.31 12.38 67.54
C ARG A 9 11.91 10.92 67.63
N GLN A 10 10.61 10.65 67.55
CA GLN A 10 10.11 9.30 67.30
C GLN A 10 10.70 8.79 65.98
N PRO A 11 11.18 7.53 65.91
CA PRO A 11 11.57 6.94 64.64
C PRO A 11 10.32 6.80 63.79
N LYS A 12 10.23 7.57 62.69
CA LYS A 12 9.24 7.33 61.64
C LYS A 12 9.54 5.96 61.05
N THR A 13 8.87 4.92 61.54
CA THR A 13 8.84 3.62 60.86
C THR A 13 8.39 3.86 59.43
N PRO A 14 9.13 3.40 58.41
CA PRO A 14 8.72 3.58 57.03
C PRO A 14 7.38 2.88 56.86
N ALA A 15 6.31 3.66 56.71
CA ALA A 15 4.99 3.14 56.41
C ALA A 15 5.14 2.34 55.11
N GLY A 16 5.21 1.01 55.24
CA GLY A 16 5.61 0.15 54.15
C GLY A 16 4.73 0.41 52.93
N ASN A 17 5.37 0.65 51.79
CA ASN A 17 4.79 0.97 50.49
C ASN A 17 3.92 -0.19 49.91
N ARG A 18 3.10 -0.88 50.72
CA ARG A 18 2.20 -1.96 50.34
C ARG A 18 1.23 -1.52 49.24
N GLY A 19 0.79 -0.26 49.28
CA GLY A 19 -0.04 0.34 48.23
C GLY A 19 0.69 0.44 46.89
N ALA A 20 1.94 0.90 46.88
CA ALA A 20 2.75 0.97 45.65
C ALA A 20 3.04 -0.42 45.07
N ARG A 21 3.35 -1.41 45.93
CA ARG A 21 3.59 -2.79 45.49
C ARG A 21 2.34 -3.47 44.90
N ARG A 22 1.14 -3.13 45.37
CA ARG A 22 -0.13 -3.58 44.77
C ARG A 22 -0.36 -2.92 43.41
N ARG A 23 -0.14 -1.60 43.30
CA ARG A 23 -0.29 -0.86 42.03
C ARG A 23 0.68 -1.36 40.96
N ILE A 24 1.94 -1.59 41.31
CA ILE A 24 2.95 -2.14 40.38
C ILE A 24 2.54 -3.52 39.88
N ARG A 25 1.96 -4.38 40.74
CA ARG A 25 1.47 -5.70 40.32
C ARG A 25 0.34 -5.62 39.29
N VAL A 26 -0.62 -4.71 39.50
CA VAL A 26 -1.73 -4.51 38.56
C VAL A 26 -1.21 -3.94 37.24
N VAL A 27 -0.30 -2.97 37.28
CA VAL A 27 0.33 -2.40 36.08
C VAL A 27 1.11 -3.46 35.30
N LEU A 28 1.88 -4.32 35.99
CA LEU A 28 2.59 -5.43 35.35
C LEU A 28 1.64 -6.44 34.70
N MET A 29 0.52 -6.77 35.35
CA MET A 29 -0.50 -7.64 34.76
C MET A 29 -1.11 -7.02 33.49
N LEU A 30 -1.42 -5.73 33.52
CA LEU A 30 -1.92 -5.01 32.35
C LEU A 30 -0.88 -4.94 31.22
N LEU A 31 0.38 -4.69 31.56
CA LEU A 31 1.48 -4.70 30.59
C LEU A 31 1.66 -6.07 29.95
N LEU A 32 1.63 -7.15 30.73
CA LEU A 32 1.73 -8.51 30.20
C LEU A 32 0.55 -8.86 29.29
N ALA A 33 -0.66 -8.47 29.67
CA ALA A 33 -1.84 -8.64 28.82
C ALA A 33 -1.70 -7.84 27.51
N PHE A 34 -1.21 -6.60 27.59
CA PHE A 34 -0.99 -5.76 26.42
C PHE A 34 0.09 -6.31 25.49
N VAL A 35 1.21 -6.79 26.02
CA VAL A 35 2.29 -7.40 25.24
C VAL A 35 1.84 -8.71 24.60
N GLY A 36 1.11 -9.55 25.32
CA GLY A 36 0.52 -10.77 24.77
C GLY A 36 -0.43 -10.47 23.61
N TRP A 37 -1.30 -9.48 23.78
CA TRP A 37 -2.18 -9.00 22.72
C TRP A 37 -1.42 -8.39 21.54
N SER A 38 -0.42 -7.55 21.81
CA SER A 38 0.33 -6.85 20.75
C SER A 38 1.13 -7.82 19.89
N MET A 39 1.65 -8.89 20.48
CA MET A 39 2.37 -9.93 19.76
C MET A 39 1.44 -10.65 18.77
N MET A 40 0.22 -11.00 19.19
CA MET A 40 -0.80 -11.55 18.30
C MET A 40 -1.15 -10.57 17.17
N ALA A 41 -1.37 -9.29 17.49
CA ALA A 41 -1.71 -8.27 16.51
C ALA A 41 -0.57 -8.01 15.50
N ALA A 42 0.69 -8.11 15.93
CA ALA A 42 1.86 -7.91 15.07
C ALA A 42 1.98 -9.00 13.99
N PHE A 43 1.74 -10.28 14.35
CA PHE A 43 1.72 -11.37 13.36
C PHE A 43 0.60 -11.21 12.34
N GLN A 44 -0.59 -10.78 12.79
CA GLN A 44 -1.71 -10.50 11.88
C GLN A 44 -1.40 -9.33 10.93
N LEU A 45 -0.68 -8.31 11.41
CA LEU A 45 -0.30 -7.15 10.59
C LEU A 45 0.72 -7.52 9.50
N ALA A 46 1.68 -8.41 9.80
CA ALA A 46 2.69 -8.84 8.84
C ALA A 46 2.08 -9.59 7.64
N ALA A 47 1.19 -10.56 7.91
CA ALA A 47 0.51 -11.33 6.85
C ALA A 47 -0.37 -10.43 5.96
N VAL A 48 -1.08 -9.48 6.56
CA VAL A 48 -1.90 -8.52 5.80
C VAL A 48 -1.04 -7.57 4.97
N ALA A 49 0.13 -7.16 5.48
CA ALA A 49 1.03 -6.26 4.76
C ALA A 49 1.61 -6.90 3.49
N GLU A 50 2.04 -8.16 3.56
CA GLU A 50 2.58 -8.89 2.41
C GLU A 50 1.52 -9.06 1.32
N GLU A 51 0.31 -9.50 1.68
CA GLU A 51 -0.80 -9.64 0.74
C GLU A 51 -1.19 -8.30 0.08
N LYS A 52 -1.11 -7.19 0.82
CA LYS A 52 -1.37 -5.84 0.30
C LYS A 52 -0.29 -5.41 -0.69
N LEU A 53 0.98 -5.70 -0.40
CA LEU A 53 2.10 -5.36 -1.27
C LEU A 53 2.05 -6.15 -2.58
N ASP A 54 1.76 -7.45 -2.54
CA ASP A 54 1.63 -8.27 -3.75
C ASP A 54 0.47 -7.80 -4.62
N LYS A 55 -0.67 -7.47 -4.01
CA LYS A 55 -1.82 -6.90 -4.73
C LYS A 55 -1.49 -5.55 -5.36
N LEU A 56 -0.72 -4.70 -4.67
CA LEU A 56 -0.26 -3.43 -5.21
C LEU A 56 0.66 -3.65 -6.42
N ALA A 57 1.67 -4.51 -6.30
CA ALA A 57 2.59 -4.82 -7.39
C ALA A 57 1.84 -5.40 -8.61
N ALA A 58 0.87 -6.29 -8.39
CA ALA A 58 0.05 -6.84 -9.47
C ALA A 58 -0.84 -5.78 -10.15
N LEU A 59 -1.41 -4.84 -9.38
CA LEU A 59 -2.19 -3.75 -9.94
C LEU A 59 -1.31 -2.79 -10.75
N GLU A 60 -0.13 -2.44 -10.23
CA GLU A 60 0.82 -1.56 -10.92
C GLU A 60 1.28 -2.18 -12.25
N ALA A 61 1.60 -3.47 -12.26
CA ALA A 61 1.94 -4.19 -13.49
C ALA A 61 0.80 -4.14 -14.52
N ARG A 62 -0.45 -4.40 -14.10
CA ARG A 62 -1.62 -4.28 -14.98
C ARG A 62 -1.84 -2.86 -15.49
N MET A 63 -1.63 -1.85 -14.65
CA MET A 63 -1.73 -0.45 -15.06
C MET A 63 -0.68 -0.11 -16.12
N ALA A 64 0.56 -0.57 -15.95
CA ALA A 64 1.62 -0.36 -16.93
C ALA A 64 1.29 -1.03 -18.27
N GLU A 65 0.81 -2.28 -18.24
CA GLU A 65 0.39 -3.01 -19.44
C GLU A 65 -0.75 -2.31 -20.18
N VAL A 66 -1.79 -1.89 -19.45
CA VAL A 66 -2.95 -1.19 -20.04
C VAL A 66 -2.53 0.16 -20.62
N ARG A 67 -1.63 0.90 -19.95
CA ARG A 67 -1.10 2.17 -20.49
C ARG A 67 -0.32 1.94 -21.78
N ALA A 68 0.57 0.96 -21.82
CA ALA A 68 1.33 0.62 -23.02
C ALA A 68 0.40 0.24 -24.19
N ARG A 69 -0.62 -0.58 -23.93
CA ARG A 69 -1.65 -0.91 -24.94
C ARG A 69 -2.43 0.32 -25.39
N ASN A 70 -2.79 1.21 -24.47
CA ASN A 70 -3.52 2.43 -24.81
C ASN A 70 -2.68 3.35 -25.71
N GLU A 71 -1.38 3.50 -25.42
CA GLU A 71 -0.46 4.26 -26.28
C GLU A 71 -0.30 3.64 -27.66
N GLN A 72 -0.15 2.31 -27.74
CA GLN A 72 -0.11 1.60 -29.02
C GLN A 72 -1.39 1.82 -29.84
N LEU A 73 -2.56 1.68 -29.20
CA LEU A 73 -3.85 1.90 -29.85
C LEU A 73 -4.02 3.35 -30.29
N LYS A 74 -3.55 4.33 -29.50
CA LYS A 74 -3.56 5.74 -29.91
C LYS A 74 -2.69 5.99 -31.13
N LEU A 75 -1.50 5.40 -31.18
CA LEU A 75 -0.63 5.49 -32.36
C LEU A 75 -1.26 4.83 -33.58
N GLU A 76 -1.92 3.68 -33.39
CA GLU A 76 -2.67 3.01 -34.45
C GLU A 76 -3.83 3.87 -34.95
N ILE A 77 -4.60 4.51 -34.06
CA ILE A 77 -5.65 5.48 -34.42
C ILE A 77 -5.06 6.64 -35.22
N ILE A 78 -3.94 7.23 -34.80
CA ILE A 78 -3.28 8.33 -35.52
C ILE A 78 -2.89 7.88 -36.94
N ARG A 79 -2.30 6.68 -37.08
CA ARG A 79 -1.94 6.10 -38.39
C ARG A 79 -3.16 5.82 -39.26
N LEU A 80 -4.23 5.28 -38.66
CA LEU A 80 -5.49 5.02 -39.35
C LEU A 80 -6.24 6.30 -39.74
N ASN A 81 -5.89 7.46 -39.18
CA ASN A 81 -6.46 8.75 -39.58
C ASN A 81 -5.65 9.45 -40.68
N ASP A 82 -4.55 8.84 -41.13
CA ASP A 82 -3.77 9.30 -42.27
C ASP A 82 -4.33 8.65 -43.57
N PRO A 83 -4.96 9.43 -44.47
CA PRO A 83 -5.63 8.88 -45.65
C PRO A 83 -4.70 8.06 -46.55
N GLU A 84 -3.39 8.34 -46.54
CA GLU A 84 -2.39 7.61 -47.31
C GLU A 84 -2.15 6.19 -46.77
N TYR A 85 -2.25 5.99 -45.45
CA TYR A 85 -2.10 4.69 -44.79
C TYR A 85 -3.35 3.80 -44.98
N ILE A 86 -4.54 4.42 -44.98
CA ILE A 86 -5.81 3.72 -45.28
C ILE A 86 -5.76 3.17 -46.72
N GLU A 87 -5.28 3.96 -47.68
CA GLU A 87 -5.19 3.53 -49.08
C GLU A 87 -4.17 2.41 -49.29
N GLN A 88 -3.03 2.45 -48.63
CA GLN A 88 -2.04 1.36 -48.70
C GLN A 88 -2.60 0.08 -48.10
N ARG A 89 -3.30 0.15 -46.96
CA ARG A 89 -3.90 -1.03 -46.32
C ARG A 89 -5.12 -1.56 -47.07
N ALA A 90 -5.95 -0.70 -47.66
CA ALA A 90 -7.07 -1.08 -48.52
C ALA A 90 -6.60 -1.77 -49.82
N LYS A 91 -5.50 -1.29 -50.42
CA LYS A 91 -4.88 -1.92 -51.59
C LYS A 91 -4.21 -3.25 -51.24
N ALA A 92 -3.51 -3.33 -50.10
CA ALA A 92 -2.76 -4.52 -49.68
C ALA A 92 -3.64 -5.65 -49.11
N ASP A 93 -4.57 -5.34 -48.21
CA ASP A 93 -5.35 -6.35 -47.47
C ASP A 93 -6.69 -6.67 -48.16
N PHE A 94 -7.24 -5.74 -48.95
CA PHE A 94 -8.60 -5.85 -49.49
C PHE A 94 -8.69 -5.73 -51.02
N GLN A 95 -7.56 -5.57 -51.74
CA GLN A 95 -7.52 -5.35 -53.19
C GLN A 95 -8.47 -4.24 -53.68
N MET A 96 -8.76 -3.26 -52.82
CA MET A 96 -9.67 -2.17 -53.13
C MET A 96 -8.90 -1.07 -53.90
N VAL A 97 -9.49 -0.61 -55.00
CA VAL A 97 -9.02 0.50 -55.84
C VAL A 97 -9.99 1.68 -55.69
N ARG A 98 -9.49 2.92 -55.80
CA ARG A 98 -10.33 4.12 -55.75
C ARG A 98 -11.40 4.08 -56.84
N ASP A 99 -12.58 4.62 -56.55
CA ASP A 99 -13.65 4.80 -57.55
C ASP A 99 -13.13 5.65 -58.72
N GLY A 100 -12.82 4.98 -59.84
CA GLY A 100 -12.27 5.58 -61.06
C GLY A 100 -10.96 4.99 -61.58
N GLU A 101 -10.25 4.14 -60.83
CA GLU A 101 -9.03 3.46 -61.31
C GLU A 101 -9.35 2.03 -61.77
N THR A 102 -9.09 1.73 -63.05
CA THR A 102 -9.29 0.39 -63.62
C THR A 102 -8.11 -0.51 -63.30
N LEU A 103 -8.37 -1.66 -62.67
CA LEU A 103 -7.37 -2.68 -62.40
C LEU A 103 -7.03 -3.41 -63.71
N PHE A 104 -5.97 -2.98 -64.40
CA PHE A 104 -5.48 -3.69 -65.58
C PHE A 104 -4.76 -4.97 -65.12
N LYS A 105 -5.44 -6.12 -65.25
CA LYS A 105 -4.80 -7.43 -65.24
C LYS A 105 -4.36 -7.74 -66.67
N GLU A 106 -3.06 -7.69 -66.94
CA GLU A 106 -2.49 -8.35 -68.12
C GLU A 106 -2.59 -9.88 -67.93
N PRO A 107 -2.83 -10.64 -69.02
CA PRO A 107 -3.22 -12.06 -68.98
C PRO A 107 -2.12 -13.02 -68.50
#